data_AF-A0A421B262-F1
#
_entry.id   AF-A0A421B262-F1
#
_cell.length_a   1.000
_cell.length_b   1.000
_cell.length_c   1.000
_cell.angle_alpha   90.00
_cell.angle_beta   90.00
_cell.angle_gamma   90.00
#
_symmetry.space_group_name_H-M   'P 1'
#
loop_
_entity.id
_entity.type
_entity.pdbx_description
1 polymer ?
#
loop_
_entity_poly.entity_id
_entity_poly.type
_entity_poly.pdbx_seq_one_letter_code
_entity_poly.pdbx_strand_id
1 'polypeptide(L)'
;MSPRDSGQSRMSPMIPWQFRAEMAHQAAVAEKNRQRAQAAAGREQARRQREAERLQRGLERVRRRESAIEARQSRLAADRARYDEECAQRQREVETSNADLDALIRDLERGTPEAVEEYLGIVFGNSVYPAEWPWPPAYTYDADTQELSIQLQFPVPSDLPTVRAYKYVRTEDQITTATQTQKEQKDRYAALVNNMTLRTLHEVWEADRGHKVTSISLVGSVAHIAPATGKDTITALVAVAVDRATFEDIDLRRVAPVETLRHLGAVVSKNPHALTPIKLAPGIQAH
;
A
#
# COMPACT_ATOMS: atom_id res chain seq x y z
N MET A 1 27.38 -14.45 101.17
CA MET A 1 27.64 -14.10 102.59
C MET A 1 26.49 -13.26 103.12
N SER A 2 26.05 -13.60 104.33
CA SER A 2 25.21 -12.82 105.27
C SER A 2 25.73 -11.36 105.46
N PRO A 3 25.00 -10.42 106.12
CA PRO A 3 24.35 -10.63 107.44
C PRO A 3 22.92 -10.05 107.66
N ARG A 4 22.34 -10.54 108.77
CA ARG A 4 21.11 -10.17 109.52
C ARG A 4 21.24 -8.78 110.19
N ASP A 5 20.32 -8.18 110.94
CA ASP A 5 19.14 -8.60 111.72
C ASP A 5 18.39 -7.30 112.14
N SER A 6 17.08 -7.18 111.86
CA SER A 6 15.91 -7.26 112.78
C SER A 6 15.52 -6.04 113.63
N GLY A 7 14.21 -5.74 113.56
CA GLY A 7 13.36 -5.50 114.74
C GLY A 7 12.89 -4.07 114.99
N GLN A 8 11.66 -3.72 114.55
CA GLN A 8 10.88 -2.67 115.22
C GLN A 8 9.36 -2.77 115.00
N SER A 9 8.63 -2.56 116.09
CA SER A 9 7.17 -2.47 116.22
C SER A 9 6.75 -0.98 116.21
N ARG A 10 5.65 -0.63 115.52
CA ARG A 10 4.87 0.61 115.75
C ARG A 10 3.38 0.40 115.47
N MET A 11 2.58 0.96 116.38
CA MET A 11 1.11 1.07 116.37
C MET A 11 0.54 1.63 115.07
N SER A 12 -0.63 1.11 114.64
CA SER A 12 -1.48 1.74 113.63
C SER A 12 -2.84 2.15 114.24
N PRO A 13 -3.30 3.40 114.07
CA PRO A 13 -4.57 3.85 114.61
C PRO A 13 -5.76 3.25 113.84
N MET A 14 -6.85 2.97 114.57
CA MET A 14 -8.10 2.43 114.04
C MET A 14 -8.93 3.56 113.41
N ILE A 15 -8.98 3.59 112.08
CA ILE A 15 -9.82 4.51 111.30
C ILE A 15 -11.31 4.11 111.46
N PRO A 16 -12.24 5.01 111.81
CA PRO A 16 -13.68 4.70 111.94
C PRO A 16 -14.29 4.07 110.67
N TRP A 17 -15.21 3.11 110.85
CA TRP A 17 -15.79 2.30 109.74
C TRP A 17 -16.44 3.14 108.62
N GLN A 18 -17.09 4.25 108.96
CA GLN A 18 -17.66 5.19 107.98
C GLN A 18 -16.57 5.80 107.07
N PHE A 19 -15.39 6.11 107.61
CA PHE A 19 -14.24 6.64 106.87
C PHE A 19 -13.58 5.60 105.95
N ARG A 20 -13.59 4.31 106.35
CA ARG A 20 -13.11 3.20 105.50
C ARG A 20 -14.06 2.93 104.32
N ALA A 21 -15.37 2.97 104.55
CA ALA A 21 -16.37 2.82 103.49
C ALA A 21 -16.32 3.99 102.49
N GLU A 22 -16.12 5.22 102.99
CA GLU A 22 -15.96 6.42 102.17
C GLU A 22 -14.65 6.39 101.36
N MET A 23 -13.53 5.95 101.94
CA MET A 23 -12.28 5.74 101.19
C MET A 23 -12.40 4.63 100.14
N ALA A 24 -13.10 3.53 100.44
CA ALA A 24 -13.34 2.46 99.46
C ALA A 24 -14.24 2.93 98.31
N HIS A 25 -15.28 3.72 98.59
CA HIS A 25 -16.12 4.34 97.58
C HIS A 25 -15.33 5.36 96.72
N GLN A 26 -14.53 6.22 97.35
CA GLN A 26 -13.66 7.16 96.64
C GLN A 26 -12.61 6.44 95.79
N ALA A 27 -12.02 5.35 96.27
CA ALA A 27 -11.09 4.53 95.50
C ALA A 27 -11.77 3.85 94.29
N ALA A 28 -12.98 3.31 94.46
CA ALA A 28 -13.76 2.73 93.38
C ALA A 28 -14.20 3.77 92.33
N VAL A 29 -14.58 4.98 92.76
CA VAL A 29 -14.87 6.11 91.88
C VAL A 29 -13.61 6.57 91.14
N ALA A 30 -12.47 6.63 91.82
CA ALA A 30 -11.18 6.98 91.21
C ALA A 30 -10.72 5.93 90.19
N GLU A 31 -10.94 4.64 90.45
CA GLU A 31 -10.63 3.55 89.52
C GLU A 31 -11.57 3.58 88.30
N LYS A 32 -12.87 3.75 88.52
CA LYS A 32 -13.85 3.94 87.43
C LYS A 32 -13.55 5.18 86.59
N ASN A 33 -13.09 6.26 87.20
CA ASN A 33 -12.65 7.47 86.50
C ASN A 33 -11.36 7.23 85.72
N ARG A 34 -10.39 6.47 86.27
CA ARG A 34 -9.17 6.04 85.55
C ARG A 34 -9.49 5.17 84.35
N GLN A 35 -10.37 4.17 84.50
CA GLN A 35 -10.83 3.32 83.39
C GLN A 35 -11.58 4.12 82.31
N ARG A 36 -12.45 5.05 82.71
CA ARG A 36 -13.14 5.97 81.79
C ARG A 36 -12.17 6.89 81.05
N ALA A 37 -11.15 7.41 81.74
CA ALA A 37 -10.10 8.24 81.16
C ALA A 37 -9.24 7.46 80.17
N GLN A 38 -8.81 6.23 80.52
CA GLN A 38 -8.07 5.33 79.63
C GLN A 38 -8.91 4.94 78.39
N ALA A 39 -10.18 4.60 78.58
CA ALA A 39 -11.09 4.30 77.47
C ALA A 39 -11.38 5.53 76.59
N ALA A 40 -11.46 6.73 77.18
CA ALA A 40 -11.59 7.98 76.43
C ALA A 40 -10.33 8.29 75.61
N ALA A 41 -9.14 8.12 76.21
CA ALA A 41 -7.86 8.27 75.51
C ALA A 41 -7.70 7.26 74.37
N GLY A 42 -8.09 5.99 74.59
CA GLY A 42 -8.09 4.96 73.53
C GLY A 42 -9.06 5.27 72.38
N ARG A 43 -10.26 5.78 72.69
CA ARG A 43 -11.23 6.24 71.66
C ARG A 43 -10.69 7.43 70.88
N GLU A 44 -10.04 8.37 71.55
CA GLU A 44 -9.44 9.55 70.92
C GLU A 44 -8.26 9.15 70.01
N GLN A 45 -7.38 8.26 70.48
CA GLN A 45 -6.28 7.72 69.67
C GLN A 45 -6.79 6.95 68.44
N ALA A 46 -7.81 6.11 68.60
CA ALA A 46 -8.43 5.40 67.48
C ALA A 46 -9.16 6.34 66.50
N ARG A 47 -9.72 7.47 66.99
CA ARG A 47 -10.29 8.52 66.12
C ARG A 47 -9.19 9.21 65.32
N ARG A 48 -8.09 9.59 65.97
CA ARG A 48 -6.91 10.22 65.32
C ARG A 48 -6.27 9.27 64.29
N GLN A 49 -6.15 7.98 64.59
CA GLN A 49 -5.64 6.97 63.65
C GLN A 49 -6.55 6.84 62.42
N ARG A 50 -7.87 6.68 62.61
CA ARG A 50 -8.83 6.62 61.50
C ARG A 50 -8.84 7.87 60.63
N GLU A 51 -8.68 9.04 61.25
CA GLU A 51 -8.56 10.31 60.53
C GLU A 51 -7.26 10.40 59.73
N ALA A 52 -6.13 10.00 60.32
CA ALA A 52 -4.85 9.92 59.64
C ALA A 52 -4.90 8.93 58.45
N GLU A 53 -5.48 7.74 58.63
CA GLU A 53 -5.67 6.76 57.55
C GLU A 53 -6.57 7.30 56.43
N ARG A 54 -7.67 7.98 56.78
CA ARG A 54 -8.58 8.62 55.81
C ARG A 54 -7.85 9.67 54.98
N LEU A 55 -7.03 10.51 55.64
CA LEU A 55 -6.22 11.52 54.99
C LEU A 55 -5.14 10.88 54.10
N GLN A 56 -4.45 9.84 54.57
CA GLN A 56 -3.46 9.11 53.79
C GLN A 56 -4.06 8.49 52.53
N ARG A 57 -5.20 7.79 52.64
CA ARG A 57 -5.91 7.23 51.47
C ARG A 57 -6.40 8.33 50.53
N GLY A 58 -6.81 9.48 51.06
CA GLY A 58 -7.18 10.66 50.28
C GLY A 58 -6.01 11.19 49.45
N LEU A 59 -4.84 11.35 50.07
CA LEU A 59 -3.61 11.79 49.42
C LEU A 59 -3.13 10.78 48.36
N GLU A 60 -3.18 9.48 48.66
CA GLU A 60 -2.81 8.43 47.72
C GLU A 60 -3.72 8.43 46.48
N ARG A 61 -5.03 8.62 46.67
CA ARG A 61 -5.99 8.75 45.56
C ARG A 61 -5.69 9.95 44.68
N VAL A 62 -5.34 11.10 45.27
CA VAL A 62 -4.95 12.31 44.53
C VAL A 62 -3.68 12.05 43.73
N ARG A 63 -2.63 11.52 44.37
CA ARG A 63 -1.35 11.18 43.71
C ARG A 63 -1.53 10.20 42.55
N ARG A 64 -2.35 9.15 42.73
CA ARG A 64 -2.64 8.17 41.66
C ARG A 64 -3.41 8.80 40.50
N ARG A 65 -4.30 9.74 40.78
CA ARG A 65 -5.02 10.48 39.74
C ARG A 65 -4.09 11.40 38.97
N GLU A 66 -3.23 12.14 39.67
CA GLU A 66 -2.23 13.02 39.06
C GLU A 66 -1.30 12.23 38.14
N SER A 67 -0.73 11.12 38.63
CA SER A 67 0.16 10.28 37.81
C SER A 67 -0.56 9.65 36.60
N ALA A 68 -1.84 9.28 36.73
CA ALA A 68 -2.64 8.78 35.61
C ALA A 68 -2.93 9.86 34.56
N ILE A 69 -3.15 11.12 34.99
CA ILE A 69 -3.34 12.26 34.09
C ILE A 69 -2.03 12.58 33.38
N GLU A 70 -0.91 12.65 34.09
CA GLU A 70 0.41 12.86 33.50
C GLU A 70 0.76 11.77 32.48
N ALA A 71 0.55 10.50 32.83
CA ALA A 71 0.77 9.39 31.91
C ALA A 71 -0.14 9.45 30.68
N ARG A 72 -1.40 9.91 30.83
CA ARG A 72 -2.31 10.12 29.71
C ARG A 72 -1.88 11.29 28.83
N GLN A 73 -1.47 12.41 29.43
CA GLN A 73 -0.98 13.59 28.71
C GLN A 73 0.30 13.27 27.94
N SER A 74 1.24 12.55 28.56
CA SER A 74 2.46 12.07 27.93
C SER A 74 2.17 11.14 26.75
N ARG A 75 1.25 10.17 26.91
CA ARG A 75 0.80 9.32 25.80
C ARG A 75 0.15 10.10 24.67
N LEU A 76 -0.77 11.02 25.00
CA LEU A 76 -1.44 11.85 24.00
C LEU A 76 -0.45 12.75 23.25
N ALA A 77 0.54 13.31 23.95
CA ALA A 77 1.59 14.11 23.33
C ALA A 77 2.46 13.26 22.39
N ALA A 78 2.83 12.05 22.80
CA ALA A 78 3.58 11.11 21.97
C ALA A 78 2.79 10.66 20.73
N ASP A 79 1.51 10.35 20.89
CA ASP A 79 0.64 9.96 19.77
C ASP A 79 0.42 11.12 18.78
N ARG A 80 0.25 12.35 19.29
CA ARG A 80 0.17 13.55 18.44
C ARG A 80 1.47 13.78 17.69
N ALA A 81 2.62 13.73 18.37
CA ALA A 81 3.91 13.90 17.72
C ALA A 81 4.14 12.86 16.61
N ARG A 82 3.75 11.59 16.84
CA ARG A 82 3.82 10.54 15.82
C ARG A 82 2.91 10.85 14.62
N TYR A 83 1.67 11.24 14.89
CA TYR A 83 0.72 11.61 13.83
C TYR A 83 1.20 12.81 13.02
N ASP A 84 1.69 13.85 13.68
CA ASP A 84 2.19 15.06 13.04
C ASP A 84 3.41 14.75 12.14
N GLU A 85 4.31 13.88 12.58
CA GLU A 85 5.44 13.42 11.76
C GLU A 85 4.98 12.60 10.55
N GLU A 86 4.04 11.67 10.73
CA GLU A 86 3.48 10.90 9.61
C GLU A 86 2.77 11.81 8.60
N CYS A 87 2.03 12.82 9.06
CA CYS A 87 1.41 13.81 8.21
C CYS A 87 2.45 14.65 7.47
N ALA A 88 3.48 15.12 8.15
CA ALA A 88 4.57 15.87 7.54
C ALA A 88 5.31 15.03 6.49
N GLN A 89 5.53 13.73 6.75
CA GLN A 89 6.16 12.81 5.81
C GLN A 89 5.32 12.63 4.54
N ARG A 90 4.02 12.32 4.68
CA ARG A 90 3.11 12.19 3.53
C ARG A 90 3.04 13.49 2.73
N GLN A 91 3.01 14.64 3.42
CA GLN A 91 2.98 15.95 2.76
C GLN A 91 4.26 16.21 1.95
N ARG A 92 5.44 15.87 2.50
CA ARG A 92 6.72 15.97 1.77
C ARG A 92 6.72 15.08 0.53
N GLU A 93 6.24 13.84 0.62
CA GLU A 93 6.15 12.91 -0.51
C GLU A 93 5.25 13.47 -1.64
N VAL A 94 4.09 14.02 -1.27
CA VAL A 94 3.18 14.67 -2.23
C VAL A 94 3.80 15.90 -2.86
N GLU A 95 4.46 16.75 -2.07
CA GLU A 95 5.14 17.96 -2.57
C GLU A 95 6.27 17.62 -3.55
N THR A 96 7.09 16.62 -3.23
CA THR A 96 8.13 16.12 -4.14
C THR A 96 7.53 15.58 -5.43
N SER A 97 6.52 14.69 -5.33
CA SER A 97 5.89 14.11 -6.53
C SER A 97 5.20 15.17 -7.41
N ASN A 98 4.59 16.19 -6.81
CA ASN A 98 3.98 17.30 -7.56
C ASN A 98 5.04 18.15 -8.24
N ALA A 99 6.17 18.43 -7.57
CA ALA A 99 7.27 19.18 -8.15
C ALA A 99 7.90 18.45 -9.34
N ASP A 100 8.05 17.12 -9.24
CA ASP A 100 8.54 16.27 -10.33
C ASP A 100 7.56 16.26 -11.51
N LEU A 101 6.25 16.14 -11.24
CA LEU A 101 5.20 16.23 -12.27
C LEU A 101 5.21 17.60 -12.97
N ASP A 102 5.31 18.68 -12.20
CA ASP A 102 5.39 20.03 -12.76
C ASP A 102 6.64 20.23 -13.62
N ALA A 103 7.76 19.56 -13.28
CA ALA A 103 8.96 19.56 -14.10
C ALA A 103 8.74 18.80 -15.42
N LEU A 104 8.18 17.59 -15.34
CA LEU A 104 7.85 16.78 -16.52
C LEU A 104 6.91 17.53 -17.47
N ILE A 105 5.88 18.21 -16.94
CA ILE A 105 4.95 19.02 -17.76
C ILE A 105 5.71 20.12 -18.51
N ARG A 106 6.55 20.90 -17.82
CA ARG A 106 7.32 21.99 -18.45
C ARG A 106 8.29 21.49 -19.51
N ASP A 107 8.95 20.37 -19.25
CA ASP A 107 9.95 19.80 -20.15
C ASP A 107 9.27 19.15 -21.38
N LEU A 108 8.12 18.51 -21.18
CA LEU A 108 7.26 18.04 -22.27
C LEU A 108 6.74 19.18 -23.14
N GLU A 109 6.30 20.30 -22.55
CA GLU A 109 5.89 21.50 -23.30
C GLU A 109 7.03 22.02 -24.19
N ARG A 110 8.27 22.01 -23.67
CA ARG A 110 9.49 22.35 -24.42
C ARG A 110 9.89 21.29 -25.45
N GLY A 111 9.36 20.08 -25.34
CA GLY A 111 9.67 18.97 -26.25
C GLY A 111 11.05 18.39 -26.03
N THR A 112 11.55 18.36 -24.79
CA THR A 112 12.82 17.69 -24.51
C THR A 112 12.68 16.18 -24.79
N PRO A 113 13.70 15.53 -25.39
CA PRO A 113 13.60 14.12 -25.76
C PRO A 113 13.21 13.23 -24.57
N GLU A 114 13.85 13.44 -23.42
CA GLU A 114 13.66 12.63 -22.22
C GLU A 114 12.23 12.74 -21.67
N ALA A 115 11.65 13.95 -21.68
CA ALA A 115 10.28 14.15 -21.21
C ALA A 115 9.23 13.55 -22.16
N VAL A 116 9.49 13.60 -23.47
CA VAL A 116 8.64 12.93 -24.47
C VAL A 116 8.66 11.42 -24.28
N GLU A 117 9.85 10.83 -24.11
CA GLU A 117 9.99 9.39 -23.88
C GLU A 117 9.37 8.94 -22.54
N GLU A 118 9.56 9.71 -21.46
CA GLU A 118 8.95 9.43 -20.17
C GLU A 118 7.42 9.50 -20.25
N TYR A 119 6.88 10.54 -20.90
CA TYR A 119 5.44 10.68 -21.10
C TYR A 119 4.86 9.50 -21.90
N LEU A 120 5.49 9.12 -23.02
CA LEU A 120 5.07 7.95 -23.81
C LEU A 120 5.16 6.65 -22.99
N GLY A 121 6.11 6.55 -22.08
CA GLY A 121 6.23 5.43 -21.14
C GLY A 121 5.03 5.31 -20.22
N ILE A 122 4.54 6.44 -19.71
CA ILE A 122 3.30 6.50 -18.92
C ILE A 122 2.09 6.09 -19.78
N VAL A 123 2.04 6.54 -21.04
CA VAL A 123 0.94 6.20 -21.98
C VAL A 123 0.91 4.69 -22.24
N PHE A 124 2.04 4.08 -22.60
CA PHE A 124 2.11 2.64 -22.82
C PHE A 124 1.89 1.85 -21.53
N GLY A 125 2.40 2.33 -20.39
CA GLY A 125 2.20 1.69 -19.08
C GLY A 125 0.73 1.62 -18.63
N ASN A 126 -0.11 2.56 -19.08
CA ASN A 126 -1.55 2.56 -18.81
C ASN A 126 -2.36 1.67 -19.76
N SER A 127 -1.73 1.11 -20.80
CA SER A 127 -2.42 0.28 -21.78
C SER A 127 -2.67 -1.13 -21.23
N VAL A 128 -3.93 -1.56 -21.26
CA VAL A 128 -4.33 -2.85 -20.69
C VAL A 128 -4.13 -3.98 -21.71
N TYR A 129 -3.26 -4.93 -21.33
CA TYR A 129 -3.04 -6.22 -21.98
C TYR A 129 -2.98 -7.33 -20.90
N PRO A 130 -3.19 -8.62 -21.26
CA PRO A 130 -2.92 -9.73 -20.36
C PRO A 130 -1.51 -9.68 -19.78
N ALA A 131 -1.36 -10.03 -18.50
CA ALA A 131 -0.09 -9.87 -17.77
C ALA A 131 1.05 -10.75 -18.33
N GLU A 132 0.68 -11.84 -19.00
CA GLU A 132 1.58 -12.78 -19.64
C GLU A 132 2.06 -12.33 -21.04
N TRP A 133 1.55 -11.23 -21.58
CA TRP A 133 1.94 -10.74 -22.90
C TRP A 133 3.17 -9.82 -22.84
N PRO A 134 4.00 -9.77 -23.89
CA PRO A 134 5.21 -8.95 -23.92
C PRO A 134 4.87 -7.46 -24.14
N TRP A 135 4.46 -6.79 -23.07
CA TRP A 135 4.08 -5.37 -23.03
C TRP A 135 4.69 -4.68 -21.79
N PRO A 136 5.12 -3.39 -21.85
CA PRO A 136 5.04 -2.42 -22.96
C PRO A 136 6.04 -2.66 -24.10
N PRO A 137 5.86 -2.01 -25.28
CA PRO A 137 6.83 -2.08 -26.36
C PRO A 137 8.12 -1.33 -25.99
N ALA A 138 9.23 -1.69 -26.63
CA ALA A 138 10.43 -0.86 -26.60
C ALA A 138 10.29 0.26 -27.65
N TYR A 139 10.81 1.45 -27.36
CA TYR A 139 10.72 2.59 -28.26
C TYR A 139 11.87 3.58 -28.01
N THR A 140 12.13 4.42 -29.00
CA THR A 140 13.10 5.53 -28.92
C THR A 140 12.56 6.72 -29.71
N TYR A 141 12.73 7.92 -29.17
CA TYR A 141 12.29 9.16 -29.81
C TYR A 141 13.49 9.97 -30.30
N ASP A 142 13.47 10.36 -31.57
CA ASP A 142 14.44 11.27 -32.16
C ASP A 142 13.85 12.68 -32.20
N ALA A 143 14.46 13.61 -31.45
CA ALA A 143 13.97 14.99 -31.36
C ALA A 143 14.32 15.86 -32.58
N ASP A 144 15.35 15.50 -33.36
CA ASP A 144 15.73 16.25 -34.56
C ASP A 144 14.75 15.96 -35.71
N THR A 145 14.32 14.71 -35.83
CA THR A 145 13.36 14.26 -36.85
C THR A 145 11.91 14.22 -36.36
N GLN A 146 11.69 14.30 -35.03
CA GLN A 146 10.38 14.11 -34.37
C GLN A 146 9.75 12.75 -34.70
N GLU A 147 10.59 11.75 -34.92
CA GLU A 147 10.20 10.38 -35.23
C GLU A 147 10.24 9.50 -33.98
N LEU A 148 9.18 8.70 -33.79
CA LEU A 148 9.14 7.65 -32.78
C LEU A 148 9.36 6.29 -33.42
N SER A 149 10.45 5.62 -33.05
CA SER A 149 10.70 4.22 -33.43
C SER A 149 10.13 3.28 -32.37
N ILE A 150 9.34 2.28 -32.76
CA ILE A 150 8.67 1.33 -31.86
C ILE A 150 8.99 -0.11 -32.26
N GLN A 151 9.47 -0.90 -31.30
CA GLN A 151 9.61 -2.35 -31.39
C GLN A 151 8.47 -3.01 -30.58
N LEU A 152 7.40 -3.36 -31.29
CA LEU A 152 6.23 -4.03 -30.73
C LEU A 152 6.45 -5.55 -30.71
N GLN A 153 6.13 -6.20 -29.59
CA GLN A 153 6.14 -7.66 -29.49
C GLN A 153 4.71 -8.20 -29.38
N PHE A 154 4.45 -9.30 -30.08
CA PHE A 154 3.21 -10.07 -29.97
C PHE A 154 3.45 -11.38 -29.21
N PRO A 155 2.43 -11.90 -28.49
CA PRO A 155 2.49 -13.26 -27.97
C PRO A 155 2.66 -14.29 -29.10
N VAL A 156 3.22 -15.47 -28.79
CA VAL A 156 3.30 -16.54 -29.78
C VAL A 156 1.90 -17.11 -30.06
N PRO A 157 1.63 -17.66 -31.26
CA PRO A 157 0.31 -18.19 -31.59
C PRO A 157 -0.24 -19.22 -30.60
N SER A 158 0.64 -19.98 -29.95
CA SER A 158 0.28 -20.97 -28.92
C SER A 158 -0.22 -20.38 -27.60
N ASP A 159 0.05 -19.10 -27.33
CA ASP A 159 -0.43 -18.43 -26.12
C ASP A 159 -1.92 -18.08 -26.22
N LEU A 160 -2.48 -18.05 -27.44
CA LEU A 160 -3.90 -17.76 -27.62
C LEU A 160 -4.75 -19.01 -27.37
N PRO A 161 -5.81 -18.93 -26.55
CA PRO A 161 -6.69 -20.06 -26.29
C PRO A 161 -7.31 -20.64 -27.57
N THR A 162 -7.22 -21.95 -27.77
CA THR A 162 -7.78 -22.62 -28.97
C THR A 162 -9.19 -23.18 -28.76
N VAL A 163 -9.70 -23.11 -27.53
CA VAL A 163 -11.05 -23.56 -27.18
C VAL A 163 -12.07 -22.57 -27.73
N ARG A 164 -13.01 -23.08 -28.52
CA ARG A 164 -14.12 -22.31 -29.11
C ARG A 164 -15.30 -22.18 -28.14
N ALA A 165 -15.64 -23.27 -27.46
CA ALA A 165 -16.80 -23.32 -26.58
C ALA A 165 -16.66 -24.43 -25.54
N TYR A 166 -17.26 -24.22 -24.37
CA TYR A 166 -17.47 -25.22 -23.34
C TYR A 166 -18.94 -25.65 -23.37
N LYS A 167 -19.22 -26.95 -23.33
CA LYS A 167 -20.58 -27.51 -23.35
C LYS A 167 -20.76 -28.47 -22.19
N TYR A 168 -21.75 -28.22 -21.36
CA TYR A 168 -22.15 -29.13 -20.30
C TYR A 168 -23.03 -30.27 -20.86
N VAL A 169 -22.60 -31.51 -20.64
CA VAL A 169 -23.29 -32.73 -21.08
C VAL A 169 -23.97 -33.34 -19.85
N ARG A 170 -25.26 -33.03 -19.68
CA ARG A 170 -26.07 -33.42 -18.52
C ARG A 170 -26.12 -34.93 -18.27
N THR A 171 -26.12 -35.74 -19.34
CA THR A 171 -26.20 -37.21 -19.23
C THR A 171 -24.98 -37.84 -18.57
N GLU A 172 -23.82 -37.19 -18.70
CA GLU A 172 -22.53 -37.64 -18.20
C GLU A 172 -22.00 -36.76 -17.06
N ASP A 173 -22.77 -35.73 -16.68
CA ASP A 173 -22.41 -34.69 -15.71
C ASP A 173 -21.00 -34.10 -15.94
N GLN A 174 -20.66 -33.81 -17.20
CA GLN A 174 -19.32 -33.36 -17.58
C GLN A 174 -19.31 -32.12 -18.47
N ILE A 175 -18.20 -31.37 -18.44
CA ILE A 175 -17.93 -30.28 -19.37
C ILE A 175 -17.04 -30.79 -20.51
N THR A 176 -17.52 -30.64 -21.73
CA THR A 176 -16.77 -30.94 -22.96
C THR A 176 -16.35 -29.65 -23.65
N THR A 177 -15.28 -29.71 -24.45
CA THR A 177 -14.78 -28.57 -25.22
C THR A 177 -14.93 -28.81 -26.71
N ALA A 178 -15.19 -27.73 -27.45
CA ALA A 178 -15.04 -27.69 -28.89
C ALA A 178 -13.82 -26.84 -29.25
N THR A 179 -12.90 -27.37 -30.05
CA THR A 179 -11.72 -26.63 -30.52
C THR A 179 -12.06 -25.78 -31.74
N GLN A 180 -11.40 -24.63 -31.86
CA GLN A 180 -11.49 -23.81 -33.06
C GLN A 180 -10.89 -24.49 -34.27
N THR A 181 -11.49 -24.23 -35.44
CA THR A 181 -10.91 -24.62 -36.72
C THR A 181 -9.58 -23.90 -36.95
N GLN A 182 -8.73 -24.47 -37.80
CA GLN A 182 -7.46 -23.84 -38.19
C GLN A 182 -7.65 -22.46 -38.83
N LYS A 183 -8.75 -22.25 -39.57
CA LYS A 183 -9.09 -20.96 -40.14
C LYS A 183 -9.39 -19.93 -39.05
N GLU A 184 -10.21 -20.28 -38.06
CA GLU A 184 -10.55 -19.39 -36.94
C GLU A 184 -9.30 -18.98 -36.14
N GLN A 185 -8.38 -19.91 -35.89
CA GLN A 185 -7.13 -19.61 -35.17
C GLN A 185 -6.24 -18.65 -35.98
N LYS A 186 -6.07 -18.89 -37.29
CA LYS A 186 -5.32 -18.01 -38.19
C LYS A 186 -5.91 -16.62 -38.28
N ASP A 187 -7.23 -16.53 -38.50
CA ASP A 187 -7.94 -15.26 -38.64
C ASP A 187 -7.86 -14.44 -37.34
N ARG A 188 -8.01 -15.09 -36.18
CA ARG A 188 -7.89 -14.42 -34.88
C ARG A 188 -6.49 -13.91 -34.61
N TYR A 189 -5.45 -14.71 -34.90
CA TYR A 189 -4.07 -14.26 -34.67
C TYR A 189 -3.69 -13.11 -35.61
N ALA A 190 -4.12 -13.16 -36.89
CA ALA A 190 -3.96 -12.04 -37.80
C ALA A 190 -4.68 -10.79 -37.30
N ALA A 191 -5.91 -10.94 -36.77
CA ALA A 191 -6.64 -9.83 -36.16
C ALA A 191 -5.91 -9.25 -34.94
N LEU A 192 -5.30 -10.08 -34.09
CA LEU A 192 -4.49 -9.61 -32.97
C LEU A 192 -3.33 -8.74 -33.44
N VAL A 193 -2.52 -9.23 -34.38
CA VAL A 193 -1.37 -8.50 -34.93
C VAL A 193 -1.83 -7.15 -35.49
N ASN A 194 -2.85 -7.15 -36.36
CA ASN A 194 -3.31 -5.93 -37.01
C ASN A 194 -3.90 -4.91 -36.03
N ASN A 195 -4.72 -5.35 -35.08
CA ASN A 195 -5.36 -4.46 -34.10
C ASN A 195 -4.34 -3.93 -33.09
N MET A 196 -3.41 -4.75 -32.61
CA MET A 196 -2.36 -4.28 -31.70
C MET A 196 -1.50 -3.22 -32.39
N THR A 197 -1.08 -3.43 -33.65
CA THR A 197 -0.33 -2.42 -34.39
C THR A 197 -1.08 -1.10 -34.54
N LEU A 198 -2.34 -1.13 -35.00
CA LEU A 198 -3.12 0.11 -35.15
C LEU A 198 -3.40 0.79 -33.82
N ARG A 199 -3.69 0.01 -32.77
CA ARG A 199 -3.92 0.52 -31.43
C ARG A 199 -2.67 1.22 -30.90
N THR A 200 -1.48 0.66 -31.09
CA THR A 200 -0.22 1.29 -30.67
C THR A 200 0.02 2.63 -31.39
N LEU A 201 -0.22 2.69 -32.71
CA LEU A 201 -0.13 3.97 -33.45
C LEU A 201 -1.14 5.01 -32.91
N HIS A 202 -2.38 4.57 -32.66
CA HIS A 202 -3.43 5.44 -32.13
C HIS A 202 -3.13 5.93 -30.71
N GLU A 203 -2.64 5.07 -29.82
CA GLU A 203 -2.29 5.43 -28.43
C GLU A 203 -1.27 6.57 -28.37
N VAL A 204 -0.26 6.56 -29.25
CA VAL A 204 0.74 7.63 -29.33
C VAL A 204 0.10 8.96 -29.71
N TRP A 205 -0.63 9.01 -30.82
CA TRP A 205 -1.17 10.29 -31.31
C TRP A 205 -2.39 10.79 -30.56
N GLU A 206 -3.19 9.91 -29.96
CA GLU A 206 -4.28 10.29 -29.04
C GLU A 206 -3.71 10.96 -27.77
N ALA A 207 -2.55 10.49 -27.29
CA ALA A 207 -1.89 11.04 -26.11
C ALA A 207 -1.04 12.29 -26.42
N ASP A 208 -0.41 12.36 -27.60
CA ASP A 208 0.45 13.48 -28.01
C ASP A 208 -0.38 14.68 -28.50
N ARG A 209 -0.99 15.39 -27.56
CA ARG A 209 -1.70 16.67 -27.82
C ARG A 209 -0.76 17.83 -28.12
N GLY A 210 0.52 17.68 -27.78
CA GLY A 210 1.55 18.70 -27.99
C GLY A 210 2.19 18.65 -29.38
N HIS A 211 1.77 17.71 -30.23
CA HIS A 211 2.32 17.47 -31.57
C HIS A 211 3.84 17.30 -31.57
N LYS A 212 4.36 16.54 -30.60
CA LYS A 212 5.78 16.24 -30.47
C LYS A 212 6.23 15.12 -31.42
N VAL A 213 5.34 14.18 -31.75
CA VAL A 213 5.63 13.06 -32.63
C VAL A 213 4.99 13.29 -34.00
N THR A 214 5.80 13.56 -35.01
CA THR A 214 5.32 13.81 -36.38
C THR A 214 5.23 12.56 -37.23
N SER A 215 6.02 11.53 -36.92
CA SER A 215 6.04 10.26 -37.63
C SER A 215 6.34 9.11 -36.67
N ILE A 216 5.87 7.92 -37.04
CA ILE A 216 6.14 6.68 -36.30
C ILE A 216 6.68 5.65 -37.29
N SER A 217 7.79 5.00 -36.92
CA SER A 217 8.25 3.75 -37.51
C SER A 217 8.05 2.61 -36.52
N LEU A 218 7.26 1.61 -36.89
CA LEU A 218 6.90 0.49 -36.02
C LEU A 218 7.25 -0.83 -36.68
N VAL A 219 7.95 -1.69 -35.94
CA VAL A 219 8.16 -3.11 -36.27
C VAL A 219 7.48 -3.97 -35.23
N GLY A 220 6.55 -4.81 -35.67
CA GLY A 220 5.88 -5.80 -34.84
C GLY A 220 6.50 -7.18 -35.07
N SER A 221 6.94 -7.84 -33.99
CA SER A 221 7.67 -9.11 -34.05
C SER A 221 7.21 -10.11 -32.99
N VAL A 222 7.65 -11.36 -33.16
CA VAL A 222 7.41 -12.46 -32.21
C VAL A 222 8.73 -13.11 -31.84
N ALA A 223 9.08 -13.10 -30.56
CA ALA A 223 10.16 -13.91 -30.01
C ALA A 223 9.68 -15.36 -29.85
N HIS A 224 10.42 -16.32 -30.40
CA HIS A 224 10.06 -17.74 -30.35
C HIS A 224 11.28 -18.65 -30.58
N ILE A 225 11.10 -19.94 -30.33
CA ILE A 225 12.08 -20.96 -30.66
C ILE A 225 11.85 -21.43 -32.10
N ALA A 226 12.86 -21.31 -32.95
CA ALA A 226 12.80 -21.76 -34.34
C ALA A 226 12.68 -23.31 -34.40
N PRO A 227 11.62 -23.89 -34.99
CA PRO A 227 11.43 -25.35 -35.00
C PRO A 227 12.54 -26.12 -35.71
N ALA A 228 13.19 -25.49 -36.71
CA ALA A 228 14.25 -26.11 -37.50
C ALA A 228 15.59 -26.20 -36.75
N THR A 229 15.85 -25.31 -35.80
CA THR A 229 17.17 -25.19 -35.14
C THR A 229 17.12 -25.31 -33.62
N GLY A 230 15.94 -25.20 -33.01
CA GLY A 230 15.76 -25.16 -31.56
C GLY A 230 16.35 -23.92 -30.89
N LYS A 231 16.71 -22.89 -31.66
CA LYS A 231 17.32 -21.65 -31.14
C LYS A 231 16.29 -20.54 -31.01
N ASP A 232 16.49 -19.68 -30.02
CA ASP A 232 15.74 -18.44 -29.89
C ASP A 232 15.93 -17.56 -31.13
N THR A 233 14.84 -17.00 -31.60
CA THR A 233 14.83 -16.10 -32.76
C THR A 233 13.66 -15.14 -32.68
N ILE A 234 13.73 -14.06 -33.46
CA ILE A 234 12.69 -13.04 -33.55
C ILE A 234 12.23 -12.96 -35.01
N THR A 235 10.92 -13.10 -35.22
CA THR A 235 10.31 -12.98 -36.55
C THR A 235 9.50 -11.70 -36.63
N ALA A 236 9.89 -10.80 -37.53
CA ALA A 236 9.08 -9.64 -37.88
C ALA A 236 7.83 -10.06 -38.68
N LEU A 237 6.65 -9.61 -38.24
CA LEU A 237 5.36 -9.91 -38.86
C LEU A 237 4.68 -8.70 -39.48
N VAL A 238 5.01 -7.50 -39.01
CA VAL A 238 4.46 -6.25 -39.55
C VAL A 238 5.49 -5.14 -39.43
N ALA A 239 5.54 -4.27 -40.42
CA ALA A 239 6.33 -3.05 -40.40
C ALA A 239 5.54 -1.92 -41.05
N VAL A 240 5.52 -0.75 -40.43
CA VAL A 240 4.83 0.44 -40.93
C VAL A 240 5.63 1.69 -40.58
N ALA A 241 5.69 2.64 -41.52
CA ALA A 241 6.24 3.96 -41.29
C ALA A 241 5.20 4.96 -41.82
N VAL A 242 4.72 5.85 -40.96
CA VAL A 242 3.57 6.71 -41.26
C VAL A 242 3.70 8.05 -40.54
N ASP A 243 3.35 9.13 -41.24
CA ASP A 243 3.24 10.46 -40.64
C ASP A 243 1.87 10.67 -39.98
N ARG A 244 1.84 11.60 -39.02
CA ARG A 244 0.65 11.91 -38.23
C ARG A 244 -0.55 12.31 -39.07
N ALA A 245 -0.35 13.17 -40.08
CA ALA A 245 -1.46 13.71 -40.87
C ALA A 245 -2.15 12.60 -41.67
N THR A 246 -1.37 11.71 -42.28
CA THR A 246 -1.89 10.53 -42.99
C THR A 246 -2.70 9.62 -42.06
N PHE A 247 -2.26 9.42 -40.82
CA PHE A 247 -2.99 8.56 -39.88
C PHE A 247 -4.26 9.21 -39.33
N GLU A 248 -4.20 10.49 -38.94
CA GLU A 248 -5.33 11.21 -38.34
C GLU A 248 -6.49 11.47 -39.33
N ASP A 249 -6.25 11.38 -40.64
CA ASP A 249 -7.32 11.42 -41.66
C ASP A 249 -8.22 10.17 -41.64
N ILE A 250 -7.79 9.08 -41.01
CA ILE A 250 -8.52 7.81 -40.98
C ILE A 250 -9.57 7.80 -39.86
N ASP A 251 -10.84 7.61 -40.21
CA ASP A 251 -11.90 7.31 -39.23
C ASP A 251 -11.82 5.84 -38.75
N LEU A 252 -10.98 5.57 -37.75
CA LEU A 252 -10.74 4.23 -37.19
C LEU A 252 -11.99 3.48 -36.72
N ARG A 253 -13.13 4.16 -36.50
CA ARG A 253 -14.39 3.51 -36.08
C ARG A 253 -15.05 2.72 -37.22
N ARG A 254 -14.62 2.94 -38.47
CA ARG A 254 -15.29 2.45 -39.68
C ARG A 254 -14.38 1.62 -40.58
N VAL A 255 -13.23 1.19 -40.09
CA VAL A 255 -12.21 0.52 -40.90
C VAL A 255 -12.12 -0.99 -40.65
N ALA A 256 -11.56 -1.69 -41.63
CA ALA A 256 -11.02 -3.03 -41.45
C ALA A 256 -9.51 -2.92 -41.18
N PRO A 257 -8.99 -3.38 -40.03
CA PRO A 257 -7.59 -3.15 -39.62
C PRO A 257 -6.53 -3.52 -40.67
N VAL A 258 -6.71 -4.65 -41.34
CA VAL A 258 -5.77 -5.12 -42.37
C VAL A 258 -5.75 -4.22 -43.61
N GLU A 259 -6.92 -3.66 -43.99
CA GLU A 259 -7.00 -2.73 -45.11
C GLU A 259 -6.41 -1.37 -44.75
N THR A 260 -6.60 -0.92 -43.50
CA THR A 260 -5.95 0.29 -42.99
C THR A 260 -4.44 0.16 -43.03
N LEU A 261 -3.89 -0.94 -42.51
CA LEU A 261 -2.44 -1.17 -42.56
C LEU A 261 -1.91 -1.19 -44.00
N ARG A 262 -2.63 -1.83 -44.93
CA ARG A 262 -2.29 -1.78 -46.36
C ARG A 262 -2.33 -0.35 -46.93
N HIS A 263 -3.36 0.42 -46.58
CA HIS A 263 -3.51 1.81 -47.01
C HIS A 263 -2.35 2.70 -46.50
N LEU A 264 -1.90 2.45 -45.27
CA LEU A 264 -0.73 3.08 -44.65
C LEU A 264 0.62 2.59 -45.20
N GLY A 265 0.62 1.74 -46.23
CA GLY A 265 1.84 1.18 -46.82
C GLY A 265 2.56 0.14 -45.94
N ALA A 266 1.89 -0.39 -44.91
CA ALA A 266 2.49 -1.39 -44.05
C ALA A 266 2.78 -2.69 -44.80
N VAL A 267 3.94 -3.28 -44.50
CA VAL A 267 4.30 -4.64 -44.93
C VAL A 267 3.81 -5.61 -43.87
N VAL A 268 2.81 -6.42 -44.20
CA VAL A 268 2.19 -7.37 -43.26
C VAL A 268 2.47 -8.80 -43.71
N SER A 269 2.74 -9.69 -42.76
CA SER A 269 2.93 -11.11 -42.99
C SER A 269 1.73 -11.72 -43.70
N LYS A 270 2.00 -12.55 -44.73
CA LYS A 270 0.94 -13.29 -45.44
C LYS A 270 0.31 -14.39 -44.56
N ASN A 271 1.01 -14.82 -43.51
CA ASN A 271 0.54 -15.85 -42.59
C ASN A 271 1.20 -15.66 -41.21
N PRO A 272 0.71 -14.69 -40.41
CA PRO A 272 1.31 -14.38 -39.11
C PRO A 272 1.20 -15.54 -38.13
N HIS A 273 0.13 -16.34 -38.19
CA HIS A 273 -0.03 -17.52 -37.32
C HIS A 273 1.02 -18.60 -37.57
N ALA A 274 1.54 -18.72 -38.80
CA ALA A 274 2.66 -19.62 -39.11
C ALA A 274 4.02 -18.92 -38.99
N LEU A 275 4.06 -17.72 -38.40
CA LEU A 275 5.26 -16.91 -38.24
C LEU A 275 6.03 -16.73 -39.57
N THR A 276 5.30 -16.50 -40.66
CA THR A 276 5.95 -16.19 -41.94
C THR A 276 6.57 -14.80 -41.87
N PRO A 277 7.90 -14.65 -42.03
CA PRO A 277 8.55 -13.34 -41.89
C PRO A 277 8.16 -12.39 -43.01
N ILE A 278 8.17 -11.09 -42.71
CA ILE A 278 8.21 -10.03 -43.72
C ILE A 278 9.66 -9.71 -44.11
N LYS A 279 9.83 -9.06 -45.27
CA LYS A 279 11.09 -8.43 -45.62
C LYS A 279 11.06 -6.99 -45.12
N LEU A 280 12.02 -6.63 -44.28
CA LEU A 280 12.22 -5.25 -43.87
C LEU A 280 12.95 -4.50 -44.99
N ALA A 281 12.45 -3.35 -45.40
CA ALA A 281 13.16 -2.46 -46.31
C ALA A 281 14.31 -1.76 -45.57
N PRO A 282 15.43 -1.43 -46.26
CA PRO A 282 16.48 -0.61 -45.66
C PRO A 282 15.89 0.75 -45.26
N GLY A 283 15.88 1.03 -43.96
CA GLY A 283 15.26 2.22 -43.36
C GLY A 283 14.39 1.91 -42.15
N ILE A 284 13.74 0.74 -42.12
CA ILE A 284 13.03 0.25 -40.93
C ILE A 284 14.02 -0.61 -40.14
N GLN A 285 14.73 0.01 -39.19
CA GLN A 285 15.74 -0.68 -38.42
C GLN A 285 15.09 -1.51 -37.30
N ALA A 286 15.14 -2.83 -37.45
CA ALA A 286 15.03 -3.75 -36.33
C ALA A 286 16.46 -3.97 -35.81
N HIS A 287 16.82 -3.27 -34.73
CA HIS A 287 17.98 -3.65 -33.91
C HIS A 287 17.50 -4.49 -32.74
#